data_AF-A0A372Q1A2-F1
#
_entry.id   AF-A0A372Q1A2-F1
#
_cell.length_a   1.000
_cell.length_b   1.000
_cell.length_c   1.000
_cell.angle_alpha   90.00
_cell.angle_beta   90.00
_cell.angle_gamma   90.00
#
_symmetry.space_group_name_H-M   'P 1'
#
loop_
_entity.id
_entity.type
_entity.pdbx_description
1 polymer ?
#
loop_
_entity_poly.entity_id
_entity_poly.type
_entity_poly.pdbx_seq_one_letter_code
_entity_poly.pdbx_strand_id
1 'polypeptide(L)'
;MSTAVSDEAEYINRLSTYILRITGCLINGQKAIVNVMGIKLFFNVVVPEDIPLSMFKTRLVNILSNTLKGTSKFGIENISAFPLQGYYTEKKSYIRVITWNQFDRYNALKAVREVSIRTASDDLTPIYYYRKVV
;
A
#
# COMPACT_ATOMS: atom_id res chain seq x y z
N MET A 1 -12.58 0.09 -29.07
CA MET A 1 -11.26 0.28 -28.45
C MET A 1 -11.30 -0.37 -27.07
N SER A 2 -10.24 -1.08 -26.67
CA SER A 2 -10.15 -1.65 -25.32
C SER A 2 -9.95 -0.53 -24.29
N THR A 3 -10.59 -0.67 -23.13
CA THR A 3 -10.28 0.15 -21.95
C THR A 3 -8.83 -0.10 -21.53
N ALA A 4 -8.11 0.96 -21.21
CA ALA A 4 -6.74 0.94 -20.71
C ALA A 4 -6.66 1.57 -19.32
N VAL A 5 -5.77 1.05 -18.48
CA VAL A 5 -5.57 1.52 -17.09
C VAL A 5 -4.09 1.82 -16.89
N SER A 6 -3.80 2.99 -16.33
CA SER A 6 -2.43 3.42 -15.99
C SER A 6 -2.39 4.09 -14.62
N ASP A 7 -1.21 4.04 -14.01
CA ASP A 7 -0.95 4.61 -12.70
C ASP A 7 -0.08 5.86 -12.85
N GLU A 8 -0.44 6.92 -12.14
CA GLU A 8 0.29 8.18 -12.12
C GLU A 8 0.45 8.67 -10.67
N ALA A 9 1.49 9.46 -10.43
CA ALA A 9 1.70 10.14 -9.16
C ALA A 9 1.81 11.64 -9.43
N GLU A 10 0.89 12.42 -8.86
CA GLU A 10 0.88 13.87 -8.99
C GLU A 10 1.06 14.54 -7.63
N TYR A 11 1.76 15.68 -7.61
CA TYR A 11 1.92 16.48 -6.40
C TYR A 11 0.73 17.44 -6.26
N ILE A 12 -0.16 17.13 -5.32
CA ILE A 12 -1.31 17.96 -4.98
C ILE A 12 -1.07 18.51 -3.58
N ASN A 13 -1.07 19.84 -3.43
CA ASN A 13 -0.79 20.50 -2.14
C ASN A 13 0.52 20.01 -1.48
N ARG A 14 1.58 19.79 -2.28
CA ARG A 14 2.89 19.24 -1.87
C ARG A 14 2.86 17.79 -1.35
N LEU A 15 1.74 17.09 -1.50
CA LEU A 15 1.63 15.65 -1.24
C LEU A 15 1.60 14.89 -2.56
N SER A 16 2.56 13.98 -2.74
CA SER A 16 2.55 13.05 -3.86
C SER A 16 1.38 12.08 -3.67
N THR A 17 0.38 12.20 -4.54
CA THR A 17 -0.90 11.50 -4.50
C THR A 17 -0.97 10.54 -5.67
N TYR A 18 -1.36 9.29 -5.38
CA TYR A 18 -1.60 8.29 -6.41
C TYR A 18 -2.92 8.56 -7.16
N ILE A 19 -2.86 8.47 -8.49
CA ILE A 19 -3.98 8.61 -9.42
C ILE A 19 -4.07 7.35 -10.26
N LEU A 20 -5.26 6.74 -10.27
CA LEU A 20 -5.59 5.67 -11.22
C LEU A 20 -6.28 6.30 -12.43
N ARG A 21 -5.62 6.28 -13.58
CA ARG A 21 -6.14 6.83 -14.84
C ARG A 21 -6.75 5.71 -15.67
N ILE A 22 -8.01 5.87 -16.04
CA ILE A 22 -8.77 4.95 -16.90
C ILE A 22 -9.06 5.65 -18.22
N THR A 23 -8.59 5.08 -19.32
CA THR A 23 -8.83 5.58 -20.67
C THR A 23 -9.75 4.63 -21.41
N GLY A 24 -10.82 5.14 -22.01
CA GLY A 24 -11.80 4.32 -22.73
C GLY A 24 -12.64 5.13 -23.72
N CYS A 25 -13.75 4.54 -24.17
CA CYS A 25 -14.74 5.21 -25.01
C CYS A 25 -16.10 5.25 -24.31
N LEU A 26 -16.82 6.35 -24.47
CA LEU A 26 -18.22 6.47 -24.08
C LEU A 26 -19.11 5.68 -25.05
N ILE A 27 -20.39 5.49 -24.69
CA ILE A 27 -21.41 4.83 -25.53
C ILE A 27 -21.52 5.45 -26.94
N ASN A 28 -21.27 6.75 -27.08
CA ASN A 28 -21.31 7.45 -28.37
C ASN A 28 -19.99 7.35 -29.17
N GLY A 29 -19.02 6.54 -28.72
CA GLY A 29 -17.73 6.33 -29.37
C GLY A 29 -16.66 7.40 -29.06
N GLN A 30 -17.00 8.48 -28.33
CA GLN A 30 -16.01 9.49 -27.94
C GLN A 30 -15.01 8.93 -26.93
N LYS A 31 -13.74 9.34 -27.04
CA LYS A 31 -12.72 8.98 -26.05
C LYS A 31 -12.97 9.73 -24.73
N ALA A 32 -12.82 9.03 -23.62
CA ALA A 32 -12.91 9.59 -22.28
C ALA A 32 -11.70 9.15 -21.44
N ILE A 33 -11.30 10.04 -20.54
CA ILE A 33 -10.25 9.81 -19.54
C ILE A 33 -10.86 10.10 -18.17
N VAL A 34 -10.76 9.14 -17.26
CA VAL A 34 -11.25 9.25 -15.89
C VAL A 34 -10.07 9.14 -14.94
N ASN A 35 -9.88 10.16 -14.09
CA ASN A 35 -8.87 10.15 -13.05
C ASN A 35 -9.54 9.83 -11.71
N VAL A 36 -9.18 8.70 -11.11
CA VAL A 36 -9.64 8.32 -9.77
C VAL A 36 -8.57 8.74 -8.76
N MET A 37 -8.94 9.64 -7.87
CA MET A 37 -8.06 10.27 -6.88
C MET A 37 -8.47 9.88 -5.46
N GLY A 38 -7.62 10.18 -4.47
CA GLY A 38 -7.93 9.90 -3.06
C GLY A 38 -7.72 8.44 -2.64
N ILE A 39 -7.17 7.61 -3.53
CA ILE A 39 -6.79 6.23 -3.23
C ILE A 39 -5.58 6.26 -2.28
N LYS A 40 -5.75 5.68 -1.10
CA LYS A 40 -4.67 5.48 -0.13
C LYS A 40 -4.08 4.09 -0.32
N LEU A 41 -2.80 4.05 -0.69
CA LEU A 41 -2.07 2.81 -0.88
C LEU A 41 -1.69 2.24 0.48
N PHE A 42 -1.71 0.92 0.62
CA PHE A 42 -1.35 0.28 1.89
C PHE A 42 -0.74 -1.10 1.73
N PHE A 43 -0.14 -1.60 2.81
CA PHE A 43 0.19 -3.00 3.00
C PHE A 43 0.02 -3.38 4.48
N ASN A 44 -0.15 -4.66 4.76
CA ASN A 44 -0.31 -5.14 6.14
C ASN A 44 0.95 -5.86 6.61
N VAL A 45 1.37 -5.56 7.83
CA VAL A 45 2.49 -6.16 8.55
C VAL A 45 1.92 -7.10 9.61
N VAL A 46 2.45 -8.32 9.69
CA VAL A 46 2.05 -9.30 10.71
C VAL A 46 2.62 -8.85 12.05
N VAL A 47 1.79 -8.83 13.11
CA VAL A 47 2.26 -8.59 14.48
C VAL A 47 2.74 -9.93 15.05
N PRO A 48 4.00 -10.04 15.50
CA PRO A 48 4.49 -11.24 16.18
C PRO A 48 3.73 -11.49 17.49
N GLU A 49 3.42 -12.75 17.79
CA GLU A 49 2.64 -13.15 18.97
C GLU A 49 3.47 -13.03 20.27
N ASP A 50 4.79 -13.08 20.15
CA ASP A 50 5.78 -13.02 21.24
C ASP A 50 6.17 -11.59 21.62
N ILE A 51 5.73 -10.57 20.87
CA ILE A 51 6.11 -9.17 21.09
C ILE A 51 4.87 -8.33 21.41
N PRO A 52 4.88 -7.51 22.50
CA PRO A 52 3.80 -6.57 22.77
C PRO A 52 3.55 -5.63 21.59
N LEU A 53 2.27 -5.44 21.23
CA LEU A 53 1.86 -4.62 20.09
C LEU A 53 2.46 -3.20 20.12
N SER A 54 2.53 -2.58 21.29
CA SER A 54 3.11 -1.24 21.46
C SER A 54 4.60 -1.21 21.11
N MET A 55 5.37 -2.18 21.59
CA MET A 55 6.80 -2.31 21.31
C MET A 55 7.05 -2.57 19.83
N PHE A 56 6.27 -3.48 19.23
CA PHE A 56 6.37 -3.78 17.80
C PHE A 56 6.02 -2.56 16.95
N LYS A 57 4.95 -1.82 17.31
CA LYS A 57 4.52 -0.60 16.63
C LYS A 57 5.60 0.48 16.67
N THR A 58 6.25 0.71 17.82
CA THR A 58 7.36 1.67 17.93
C THR A 58 8.53 1.28 17.03
N ARG A 59 8.89 -0.02 17.01
CA ARG A 59 9.97 -0.51 16.14
C ARG A 59 9.65 -0.32 14.67
N LEU A 60 8.41 -0.61 14.26
CA LEU A 60 7.92 -0.41 12.90
C LEU A 60 7.94 1.07 12.50
N VAL A 61 7.44 1.96 13.37
CA VAL A 61 7.47 3.42 13.15
C VAL A 61 8.89 3.91 12.94
N ASN A 62 9.86 3.45 13.72
CA ASN A 62 11.25 3.87 13.57
C ASN A 62 11.84 3.46 12.22
N ILE A 63 11.60 2.22 11.77
CA ILE A 63 12.03 1.74 10.44
C ILE A 63 11.44 2.64 9.35
N LEU A 64 10.10 2.82 9.37
CA LEU A 64 9.39 3.59 8.35
C LEU A 64 9.80 5.06 8.33
N SER A 65 10.00 5.67 9.50
CA SER A 65 10.40 7.08 9.63
C SER A 65 11.79 7.33 9.06
N ASN A 66 12.71 6.40 9.29
CA ASN A 66 14.07 6.47 8.75
C ASN A 66 14.07 6.29 7.22
N THR A 67 13.27 5.34 6.71
CA THR A 67 13.16 5.08 5.27
C THR A 67 12.46 6.21 4.52
N LEU A 68 11.34 6.72 5.04
CA LEU A 68 10.50 7.72 4.37
C LEU A 68 10.83 9.16 4.75
N LYS A 69 11.81 9.37 5.63
CA LYS A 69 12.28 10.69 6.10
C LYS A 69 11.19 11.48 6.84
N GLY A 70 10.43 10.81 7.71
CA GLY A 70 9.49 11.45 8.61
C GLY A 70 8.21 10.65 8.88
N THR A 71 7.60 10.90 10.04
CA THR A 71 6.37 10.24 10.50
C THR A 71 5.11 10.72 9.76
N SER A 72 5.14 11.91 9.15
CA SER A 72 4.02 12.45 8.35
C SER A 72 3.88 11.81 6.96
N LYS A 73 4.82 10.92 6.59
CA LYS A 73 4.86 10.27 5.26
C LYS A 73 4.06 8.98 5.19
N PHE A 74 3.52 8.52 6.32
CA PHE A 74 2.74 7.30 6.38
C PHE A 74 1.70 7.35 7.50
N GLY A 75 0.62 6.60 7.33
CA GLY A 75 -0.36 6.30 8.36
C GLY A 75 -0.17 4.89 8.90
N ILE A 76 -0.59 4.65 10.15
CA ILE A 76 -0.61 3.32 10.75
C ILE A 76 -1.98 3.06 11.37
N GLU A 77 -2.55 1.91 11.06
CA GLU A 77 -3.81 1.42 11.65
C GLU A 77 -3.62 0.00 12.19
N ASN A 78 -4.21 -0.29 13.35
CA ASN A 78 -4.25 -1.65 13.90
C ASN A 78 -5.49 -2.34 13.34
N ILE A 79 -5.34 -3.52 12.74
CA ILE A 79 -6.45 -4.29 12.17
C ILE A 79 -6.38 -5.75 12.61
N SER A 80 -7.51 -6.45 12.50
CA SER A 80 -7.60 -7.90 12.71
C SER A 80 -8.20 -8.54 11.45
N ALA A 81 -7.49 -9.52 10.86
CA ALA A 81 -7.85 -10.14 9.59
C ALA A 81 -7.47 -11.62 9.55
N PHE A 82 -8.09 -12.38 8.63
CA PHE A 82 -7.71 -13.77 8.39
C PHE A 82 -6.44 -13.81 7.50
N PRO A 83 -5.41 -14.60 7.87
CA PRO A 83 -4.27 -14.81 7.00
C PRO A 83 -4.69 -15.52 5.70
N LEU A 84 -4.09 -15.14 4.58
CA LEU A 84 -4.34 -15.80 3.29
C LEU A 84 -3.67 -17.18 3.19
N GLN A 85 -2.54 -17.37 3.87
CA GLN A 85 -1.76 -18.61 3.79
C GLN A 85 -1.97 -19.47 5.03
N GLY A 86 -2.64 -20.61 4.86
CA GLY A 86 -2.94 -21.56 5.94
C GLY A 86 -4.43 -21.57 6.29
N TYR A 87 -4.86 -22.58 7.04
CA TYR A 87 -6.24 -22.68 7.53
C TYR A 87 -6.32 -22.10 8.94
N TYR A 88 -6.97 -20.95 9.08
CA TYR A 88 -7.17 -20.28 10.37
C TYR A 88 -8.66 -20.08 10.62
N THR A 89 -9.10 -20.50 11.80
CA THR A 89 -10.47 -20.27 12.31
C THR A 89 -10.58 -18.92 13.04
N GLU A 90 -9.45 -18.29 13.36
CA GLU A 90 -9.37 -17.03 14.09
C GLU A 90 -8.63 -15.95 13.30
N LYS A 91 -8.98 -14.69 13.56
CA LYS A 91 -8.30 -13.54 12.95
C LYS A 91 -6.99 -13.26 13.68
N LYS A 92 -5.96 -12.90 12.92
CA LYS A 92 -4.67 -12.44 13.45
C LYS A 92 -4.59 -10.92 13.47
N SER A 93 -3.74 -10.41 14.37
CA SER A 93 -3.43 -9.00 14.48
C SER A 93 -2.43 -8.56 13.40
N TYR A 94 -2.74 -7.44 12.75
CA TYR A 94 -1.88 -6.80 11.76
C TYR A 94 -1.76 -5.31 12.04
N ILE A 95 -0.66 -4.73 11.58
CA ILE A 95 -0.52 -3.29 11.43
C ILE A 95 -0.60 -2.95 9.94
N ARG A 96 -1.60 -2.17 9.55
CA ARG A 96 -1.70 -1.59 8.22
C ARG A 96 -0.84 -0.34 8.15
N VAL A 97 0.08 -0.33 7.18
CA VAL A 97 0.90 0.83 6.82
C VAL A 97 0.28 1.47 5.60
N ILE A 98 -0.11 2.74 5.72
CA ILE A 98 -0.73 3.53 4.66
C ILE A 98 0.32 4.51 4.12
N THR A 99 0.47 4.60 2.81
CA THR A 99 1.41 5.52 2.16
C THR A 99 0.70 6.40 1.14
N TRP A 100 1.34 7.51 0.77
CA TRP A 100 0.74 8.53 -0.09
C TRP A 100 0.85 8.22 -1.58
N ASN A 101 1.92 7.53 -1.96
CA ASN A 101 2.17 7.12 -3.34
C ASN A 101 2.83 5.73 -3.38
N GLN A 102 2.98 5.23 -4.60
CA GLN A 102 3.51 3.90 -4.87
C GLN A 102 4.99 3.75 -4.53
N PHE A 103 5.80 4.79 -4.74
CA PHE A 103 7.22 4.77 -4.42
C PHE A 103 7.44 4.66 -2.91
N ASP A 104 6.69 5.42 -2.12
CA ASP A 104 6.73 5.34 -0.66
C ASP A 104 6.28 3.95 -0.17
N ARG A 105 5.22 3.38 -0.78
CA ARG A 105 4.78 2.00 -0.48
C ARG A 105 5.91 1.01 -0.72
N TYR A 106 6.54 1.08 -1.89
CA TYR A 106 7.62 0.20 -2.30
C TYR A 106 8.82 0.29 -1.34
N ASN A 107 9.30 1.51 -1.06
CA ASN A 107 10.44 1.73 -0.18
C ASN A 107 10.15 1.26 1.24
N ALA A 108 8.97 1.55 1.78
CA ALA A 108 8.53 1.09 3.09
C ALA A 108 8.44 -0.44 3.17
N LEU A 109 7.78 -1.07 2.20
CA LEU A 109 7.63 -2.53 2.17
C LEU A 109 8.99 -3.22 2.05
N LYS A 110 9.89 -2.70 1.20
CA LYS A 110 11.25 -3.21 1.04
C LYS A 110 12.03 -3.14 2.37
N ALA A 111 12.03 -1.98 3.03
CA ALA A 111 12.75 -1.80 4.30
C ALA A 111 12.21 -2.71 5.42
N VAL A 112 10.89 -2.91 5.49
CA VAL A 112 10.27 -3.84 6.45
C VAL A 112 10.70 -5.28 6.18
N ARG A 113 10.77 -5.69 4.91
CA ARG A 113 11.21 -7.05 4.54
C ARG A 113 12.71 -7.27 4.75
N GLU A 114 13.54 -6.25 4.54
CA GLU A 114 15.00 -6.32 4.77
C GLU A 114 15.33 -6.66 6.24
N VAL A 115 14.51 -6.20 7.18
CA VAL A 115 14.66 -6.55 8.61
C VAL A 115 13.90 -7.82 9.01
N SER A 116 13.53 -8.66 8.02
CA SER A 116 12.85 -9.95 8.21
C SER A 116 11.47 -9.87 8.91
N ILE A 117 10.81 -8.71 8.88
CA ILE A 117 9.44 -8.58 9.35
C ILE A 117 8.48 -9.14 8.30
N ARG A 118 7.58 -10.03 8.73
CA ARG A 118 6.58 -10.65 7.85
C ARG A 118 5.51 -9.64 7.44
N THR A 119 5.16 -9.65 6.16
CA THR A 119 4.08 -8.82 5.60
C THR A 119 3.10 -9.71 4.84
N ALA A 120 1.85 -9.27 4.73
CA ALA A 120 0.83 -9.94 3.92
C ALA A 120 0.91 -9.57 2.43
N SER A 121 1.82 -8.65 2.05
CA SER A 121 2.04 -8.20 0.68
C SER A 121 3.34 -8.78 0.16
N ASP A 122 3.29 -9.55 -0.91
CA ASP A 122 4.45 -10.10 -1.60
C ASP A 122 4.96 -9.18 -2.72
N ASP A 123 4.09 -8.32 -3.25
CA ASP A 123 4.35 -7.46 -4.38
C ASP A 123 5.30 -6.29 -4.07
N LEU A 124 6.52 -6.37 -4.61
CA LEU A 124 7.56 -5.35 -4.57
C LEU A 124 7.64 -4.54 -5.89
N THR A 125 6.53 -4.36 -6.59
CA THR A 125 6.52 -3.60 -7.85
C THR A 125 6.33 -2.09 -7.58
N PRO A 126 7.26 -1.23 -8.05
CA PRO A 126 7.13 0.23 -7.95
C PRO A 126 6.34 0.84 -9.13
N ILE A 127 5.88 0.02 -10.08
CA ILE A 127 5.25 0.45 -11.34
C ILE A 127 3.72 0.50 -11.27
N TYR A 128 3.07 -0.56 -10.75
CA TYR A 128 1.61 -0.58 -10.58
C TYR A 128 1.17 -1.00 -9.18
N TYR A 129 0.10 -0.42 -8.66
CA TYR A 129 -0.50 -0.92 -7.42
C TYR A 129 -1.46 -2.08 -7.67
N TYR A 130 -2.14 -2.08 -8.81
CA TYR A 130 -3.07 -3.14 -9.15
C TYR A 130 -2.32 -4.35 -9.74
N ARG A 131 -2.76 -5.54 -9.36
CA ARG A 131 -2.26 -6.79 -9.95
C ARG A 131 -3.04 -7.03 -11.26
N LYS A 132 -2.34 -7.04 -12.39
CA LYS A 132 -2.93 -7.52 -13.65
C LYS A 132 -3.18 -9.02 -13.51
N VAL A 133 -4.45 -9.42 -13.57
CA VAL A 133 -4.82 -10.82 -13.75
C VAL A 133 -4.81 -11.06 -15.25
N VAL A 134 -3.88 -11.90 -15.71
CA VAL A 134 -3.76 -12.34 -17.12
C VAL A 134 -4.54 -13.62 -17.28
#